data_AF-A0A975I9N1-F1
#
_entry.id   AF-A0A975I9N1-F1
#
_cell.length_a   1.000
_cell.length_b   1.000
_cell.length_c   1.000
_cell.angle_alpha   90.00
_cell.angle_beta   90.00
_cell.angle_gamma   90.00
#
_symmetry.space_group_name_H-M   'P 1'
#
loop_
_entity.id
_entity.type
_entity.pdbx_description
1 polymer ?
#
loop_
_entity_poly.entity_id
_entity_poly.type
_entity_poly.pdbx_seq_one_letter_code
_entity_poly.pdbx_strand_id
1 'polypeptide(L)'
;MDLFPEAWQMKPLWPTYAFLVILYEVVFVFLVWLERKHPQQLGFGFLGGGVVKMMAVVIYLLPGLLNDAPDIKARVVHTMIPYFLFLTLETTLIFRRIRSVV
;
A
#
# COMPACT_ATOMS: atom_id res chain seq x y z
N MET A 1 -32.34 8.83 -15.42
CA MET A 1 -31.22 9.61 -15.98
C MET A 1 -29.99 9.15 -15.24
N ASP A 2 -29.35 8.12 -15.75
CA ASP A 2 -28.11 7.60 -15.17
C ASP A 2 -26.96 8.50 -15.62
N LEU A 3 -26.57 9.40 -14.72
CA LEU A 3 -25.57 10.46 -14.94
C LEU A 3 -24.13 9.94 -15.02
N PHE A 4 -23.91 8.63 -14.85
CA PHE A 4 -22.58 8.02 -14.82
C PHE A 4 -22.54 6.72 -15.66
N PRO A 5 -21.47 6.49 -16.44
CA PRO A 5 -21.26 5.25 -17.18
C PRO A 5 -21.27 4.02 -16.27
N GLU A 6 -21.72 2.85 -16.74
CA GLU A 6 -21.73 1.60 -15.94
C GLU A 6 -20.35 1.19 -15.38
N ALA A 7 -19.26 1.67 -15.98
CA ALA A 7 -17.89 1.55 -15.44
C ALA A 7 -17.68 2.22 -14.06
N TRP A 8 -18.63 3.05 -13.61
CA TRP A 8 -18.68 3.69 -12.30
C TRP A 8 -19.77 3.10 -11.39
N GLN A 9 -20.44 2.00 -11.78
CA GLN A 9 -21.26 1.20 -10.87
C GLN A 9 -20.33 0.39 -9.95
N MET A 10 -19.75 1.10 -8.98
CA MET A 10 -18.66 0.65 -8.14
C MET A 10 -19.08 -0.57 -7.31
N LYS A 11 -18.48 -1.73 -7.57
CA LYS A 11 -18.30 -2.72 -6.50
C LYS A 11 -17.62 -2.01 -5.31
N PRO A 12 -18.01 -2.32 -4.06
CA PRO A 12 -17.47 -1.65 -2.89
C PRO A 12 -15.93 -1.65 -2.90
N LEU A 13 -15.33 -0.46 -2.86
CA LEU A 13 -13.87 -0.26 -2.80
C LEU A 13 -13.30 -0.37 -1.39
N TRP A 14 -14.17 -0.39 -0.38
CA TRP A 14 -13.79 -0.53 1.03
C TRP A 14 -12.83 -1.71 1.30
N PRO A 15 -12.95 -2.90 0.65
CA PRO A 15 -12.04 -4.00 0.91
C PRO A 15 -10.62 -3.70 0.44
N THR A 16 -10.47 -2.91 -0.64
CA THR A 16 -9.16 -2.50 -1.16
C THR A 16 -8.49 -1.51 -0.22
N TYR A 17 -9.25 -0.56 0.32
CA TYR A 17 -8.74 0.40 1.30
C TYR A 17 -8.41 -0.29 2.64
N ALA A 18 -9.25 -1.20 3.11
CA ALA A 18 -8.98 -2.00 4.31
C ALA A 18 -7.71 -2.85 4.14
N PHE A 19 -7.55 -3.52 2.99
CA PHE A 19 -6.34 -4.27 2.66
C PHE A 19 -5.09 -3.38 2.71
N LEU A 20 -5.11 -2.20 2.10
CA LEU A 20 -4.00 -1.26 2.14
C LEU A 20 -3.67 -0.84 3.57
N VAL A 21 -4.66 -0.46 4.37
CA VAL A 21 -4.45 -0.04 5.77
C VAL A 21 -3.80 -1.16 6.57
N ILE A 22 -4.33 -2.38 6.50
CA ILE A 22 -3.77 -3.54 7.21
C ILE A 22 -2.34 -3.81 6.77
N LEU A 23 -2.09 -3.78 5.46
CA LEU A 23 -0.76 -4.01 4.89
C LEU A 23 0.26 -2.98 5.39
N TYR A 24 -0.13 -1.70 5.43
CA TYR A 24 0.74 -0.64 5.95
C TYR A 24 0.96 -0.75 7.45
N GLU A 25 -0.07 -1.07 8.24
CA GLU A 25 0.07 -1.32 9.69
C GLU A 25 1.05 -2.46 9.98
N VAL A 26 0.95 -3.58 9.25
CA VAL A 26 1.85 -4.73 9.43
C VAL A 26 3.31 -4.32 9.16
N VAL A 27 3.57 -3.60 8.08
CA VAL A 27 4.93 -3.13 7.78
C VAL A 27 5.39 -2.09 8.79
N PHE A 28 4.52 -1.17 9.20
CA PHE A 28 4.85 -0.16 10.19
C PHE A 28 5.25 -0.79 11.54
N VAL A 29 4.48 -1.76 12.04
CA VAL A 29 4.81 -2.52 13.26
C VAL A 29 6.15 -3.24 13.11
N PHE A 30 6.39 -3.87 11.96
CA PHE A 30 7.68 -4.50 11.66
C PHE A 30 8.84 -3.49 11.71
N LEU A 31 8.68 -2.30 11.12
CA LEU A 31 9.71 -1.26 11.12
C LEU A 31 9.97 -0.71 12.52
N VAL A 32 8.93 -0.49 13.33
CA VAL A 32 9.08 -0.05 14.73
C VAL A 32 9.80 -1.10 15.57
N TRP A 33 9.47 -2.38 15.36
CA TRP A 33 10.17 -3.48 16.03
C TRP A 33 11.64 -3.56 15.60
N LEU A 34 11.90 -3.43 14.29
CA LEU A 34 13.25 -3.45 13.73
C LEU A 34 14.08 -2.28 14.25
N GLU A 35 13.49 -1.09 14.32
CA GLU A 35 14.15 0.10 14.85
C GLU A 35 14.65 -0.10 16.29
N ARG A 36 13.83 -0.71 17.16
CA ARG A 36 14.19 -0.95 18.56
C ARG A 36 15.35 -1.94 18.72
N LYS A 37 15.50 -2.88 17.79
CA LYS A 37 16.48 -3.97 17.89
C LYS A 37 17.76 -3.70 17.07
N HIS A 38 17.60 -3.16 15.88
CA HIS A 38 18.65 -2.92 14.89
C HIS A 38 18.43 -1.58 14.16
N PRO A 39 18.58 -0.43 14.85
CA PRO A 39 18.26 0.89 14.28
C PRO A 39 19.09 1.23 13.03
N GLN A 40 20.31 0.72 12.93
CA GLN A 40 21.19 0.86 11.76
C GLN A 40 20.67 0.17 10.50
N GLN A 41 19.76 -0.81 10.64
CA GLN A 41 19.18 -1.56 9.53
C GLN A 41 17.80 -1.02 9.11
N LEU A 42 17.31 0.05 9.74
CA LEU A 42 15.97 0.59 9.49
C LEU A 42 15.73 0.95 8.01
N GLY A 43 16.74 1.51 7.34
CA GLY A 43 16.67 1.84 5.91
C GLY A 43 16.50 0.59 5.04
N PHE A 44 17.25 -0.48 5.31
CA PHE A 44 17.09 -1.76 4.61
C PHE A 44 15.74 -2.40 4.90
N GLY A 45 15.27 -2.33 6.15
CA GLY A 45 13.94 -2.79 6.54
C GLY A 45 12.84 -2.06 5.78
N PHE A 46 12.95 -0.75 5.62
CA PHE A 46 12.00 0.07 4.85
C PHE A 46 12.00 -0.32 3.37
N LEU A 47 13.17 -0.47 2.75
CA LEU A 47 13.28 -0.90 1.35
C LEU A 47 12.69 -2.30 1.15
N GLY A 48 13.03 -3.26 2.02
CA GLY A 48 12.49 -4.61 1.99
C GLY A 48 10.97 -4.64 2.20
N GLY A 49 10.48 -3.89 3.20
CA GLY A 49 9.05 -3.72 3.44
C GLY A 49 8.32 -3.08 2.25
N GLY A 50 8.96 -2.14 1.56
CA GLY A 50 8.47 -1.55 0.31
C GLY A 50 8.25 -2.60 -0.79
N VAL A 51 9.24 -3.46 -1.04
CA VAL A 51 9.12 -4.56 -2.02
C VAL A 51 8.00 -5.52 -1.64
N VAL A 52 7.94 -5.94 -0.37
CA VAL A 52 6.88 -6.84 0.11
C VAL A 52 5.49 -6.24 -0.10
N LYS A 53 5.31 -4.93 0.17
CA LYS A 53 4.03 -4.23 -0.07
C LYS A 53 3.66 -4.18 -1.54
N MET A 54 4.62 -3.89 -2.41
CA MET A 54 4.39 -3.90 -3.85
C MET A 54 3.93 -5.28 -4.33
N MET A 55 4.60 -6.35 -3.87
CA MET A 55 4.20 -7.72 -4.20
C MET A 55 2.81 -8.05 -3.67
N ALA A 56 2.48 -7.68 -2.43
CA ALA A 56 1.18 -7.93 -1.83
C ALA A 56 0.04 -7.24 -2.62
N VAL A 57 0.24 -5.99 -3.04
CA VAL A 57 -0.73 -5.26 -3.86
C VAL A 57 -0.91 -5.92 -5.23
N VAL A 58 0.18 -6.35 -5.86
CA VAL A 58 0.11 -7.08 -7.14
C VAL A 58 -0.68 -8.38 -6.98
N ILE A 59 -0.38 -9.19 -5.96
CA ILE A 59 -1.08 -10.45 -5.68
C ILE A 59 -2.57 -10.20 -5.41
N TYR A 60 -2.91 -9.13 -4.69
CA TYR A 60 -4.30 -8.74 -4.42
C TYR A 60 -5.08 -8.37 -5.69
N LEU A 61 -4.43 -7.70 -6.64
CA LEU A 61 -5.06 -7.26 -7.89
C LEU A 61 -5.06 -8.36 -8.97
N LEU A 62 -4.10 -9.28 -8.92
CA LEU A 62 -3.92 -10.38 -9.88
C LEU A 62 -5.19 -11.20 -10.18
N PRO A 63 -5.98 -11.67 -9.20
CA PRO A 63 -7.19 -12.44 -9.51
C PRO A 63 -8.22 -11.62 -10.28
N GLY A 64 -8.30 -10.30 -10.05
CA GLY A 64 -9.18 -9.43 -10.83
C GLY A 64 -8.68 -9.20 -12.26
N LEU A 65 -7.37 -9.22 -12.45
CA LEU A 65 -6.74 -9.09 -13.77
C LEU A 65 -6.88 -10.37 -14.61
N LEU A 66 -6.75 -11.55 -13.99
CA LEU A 66 -6.86 -12.84 -14.69
C LEU A 66 -8.30 -13.21 -15.10
N ASN A 67 -9.30 -12.68 -14.40
CA ASN A 67 -10.71 -12.93 -14.69
C ASN A 67 -11.36 -11.82 -15.56
N ASP A 68 -10.55 -10.94 -16.18
CA ASP A 68 -11.00 -9.79 -16.98
C ASP A 68 -12.15 -9.02 -16.33
N ALA A 69 -12.03 -8.74 -15.02
CA ALA A 69 -13.09 -8.05 -14.30
C ALA A 69 -13.31 -6.66 -14.93
N PRO A 70 -14.57 -6.27 -15.24
CA PRO A 70 -14.87 -5.07 -16.02
C PRO A 70 -14.29 -3.79 -15.42
N ASP A 71 -14.12 -3.75 -14.10
CA ASP A 71 -13.66 -2.56 -13.35
C ASP A 71 -12.21 -2.65 -12.88
N ILE A 72 -11.41 -3.64 -13.34
CA ILE A 72 -10.07 -3.86 -12.79
C ILE A 72 -9.15 -2.66 -13.02
N LYS A 73 -9.25 -2.01 -14.19
CA LYS A 73 -8.45 -0.81 -14.52
C LYS A 73 -8.78 0.35 -13.59
N ALA A 74 -10.07 0.58 -13.32
CA ALA A 74 -10.51 1.59 -12.36
C ALA A 74 -10.00 1.26 -10.95
N ARG A 75 -10.10 -0.01 -10.53
CA ARG A 75 -9.60 -0.47 -9.23
C ARG A 75 -8.10 -0.25 -9.06
N VAL A 76 -7.28 -0.49 -10.08
CA VAL A 76 -5.84 -0.21 -10.06
C VAL A 76 -5.58 1.27 -9.77
N VAL A 77 -6.23 2.17 -10.52
CA VAL A 77 -6.08 3.62 -10.34
C VAL A 77 -6.53 4.06 -8.94
N HIS A 78 -7.66 3.55 -8.47
CA HIS A 78 -8.16 3.80 -7.11
C HIS A 78 -7.25 3.25 -6.02
N THR A 79 -6.43 2.24 -6.30
CA THR A 79 -5.45 1.68 -5.35
C THR A 79 -4.20 2.58 -5.28
N MET A 80 -3.81 3.23 -6.38
CA MET A 80 -2.59 4.05 -6.43
C MET A 80 -2.65 5.28 -5.53
N ILE A 81 -3.78 6.01 -5.51
CA ILE A 81 -3.91 7.24 -4.71
C ILE A 81 -3.63 7.01 -3.22
N PRO A 82 -4.34 6.10 -2.52
CA PRO A 82 -4.06 5.80 -1.12
C PRO A 82 -2.68 5.15 -0.95
N TYR A 83 -2.24 4.30 -1.88
CA TYR A 83 -0.92 3.69 -1.80
C TYR A 83 0.20 4.75 -1.75
N PHE A 84 0.17 5.74 -2.65
CA PHE A 84 1.16 6.81 -2.64
C PHE A 84 1.06 7.69 -1.40
N LEU A 85 -0.17 7.99 -0.94
CA LEU A 85 -0.35 8.78 0.28
C LEU A 85 0.31 8.09 1.48
N PHE A 86 0.04 6.80 1.68
CA PHE A 86 0.66 6.03 2.76
C PHE A 86 2.17 5.88 2.57
N LEU A 87 2.64 5.68 1.34
CA LEU A 87 4.08 5.60 1.04
C LEU A 87 4.80 6.91 1.39
N THR A 88 4.24 8.06 1.02
CA THR A 88 4.83 9.36 1.34
C THR A 88 4.87 9.59 2.85
N LEU A 89 3.78 9.31 3.56
CA LEU A 89 3.75 9.41 5.02
C LEU A 89 4.81 8.52 5.66
N GLU A 90 4.87 7.25 5.28
CA GLU A 90 5.87 6.31 5.81
C GLU A 90 7.30 6.75 5.48
N THR A 91 7.57 7.16 4.24
CA THR A 91 8.89 7.65 3.81
C THR A 91 9.32 8.84 4.65
N THR A 92 8.44 9.82 4.88
CA THR A 92 8.78 11.01 5.68
C THR A 92 9.06 10.65 7.15
N LEU A 93 8.27 9.74 7.74
CA LEU A 93 8.47 9.26 9.11
C LEU A 93 9.80 8.51 9.25
N ILE A 94 10.08 7.57 8.35
CA ILE A 94 11.30 6.76 8.38
C ILE A 94 12.52 7.62 8.08
N PHE A 95 12.45 8.53 7.10
CA PHE A 95 13.55 9.44 6.81
C PHE A 95 13.90 10.32 8.01
N ARG A 96 12.89 10.86 8.70
CA ARG A 96 13.09 11.61 9.94
C ARG A 96 13.75 10.74 11.02
N ARG A 97 13.40 9.46 11.10
CA ARG A 97 13.94 8.52 12.09
C ARG A 97 15.38 8.10 11.79
N ILE A 98 15.70 7.77 10.54
CA ILE A 98 17.07 7.45 10.10
C ILE A 98 18.00 8.64 10.39
N ARG A 99 17.57 9.86 10.05
CA ARG A 99 18.35 11.08 10.35
C ARG A 99 18.61 11.27 11.85
N SER A 100 17.73 10.81 12.74
CA SER A 100 17.94 10.95 14.18
C SER A 100 18.92 9.92 14.78
N VAL A 101 19.24 8.86 14.03
CA VAL A 101 20.11 7.76 14.46
C VAL A 101 21.56 7.94 13.95
N VAL A 102 21.75 8.66 12.84
CA VAL A 102 23.05 9.02 12.25
C VAL A 102 23.54 10.34 12.82
#